data_AF-A0A7V3G8B4-F1
#
_entry.id   AF-A0A7V3G8B4-F1
#
_cell.length_a   1.000
_cell.length_b   1.000
_cell.length_c   1.000
_cell.angle_alpha   90.00
_cell.angle_beta   90.00
_cell.angle_gamma   90.00
#
_symmetry.space_group_name_H-M   'P 1'
#
loop_
_entity.id
_entity.type
_entity.pdbx_description
1 polymer ?
#
loop_
_entity_poly.entity_id
_entity_poly.type
_entity_poly.pdbx_seq_one_letter_code
_entity_poly.pdbx_strand_id
1 'polypeptide(L)' 'MTPGLYRHFKGGEYLVLFEAKEATNGRDESVVAYASLTDGKVYTPVLKEFEEKVAWPDGVERPRFLYIG' A
#
# COMPACT_ATOMS: atom_id res chain seq x y z
N MET A 1 -1.03 -8.49 5.69
CA MET A 1 -1.14 -8.10 4.26
C MET A 1 -1.24 -9.32 3.36
N THR A 2 -2.00 -9.25 2.27
CA THR A 2 -2.08 -10.30 1.23
C THR A 2 -1.45 -9.78 -0.06
N PRO A 3 -0.51 -10.47 -0.72
CA PRO A 3 -0.07 -10.08 -2.06
C PRO A 3 -1.21 -10.13 -3.08
N GLY A 4 -1.24 -9.21 -4.04
CA GLY A 4 -2.29 -9.13 -5.06
C GLY A 4 -2.63 -7.69 -5.46
N LEU A 5 -3.74 -7.49 -6.15
CA LEU A 5 -4.17 -6.17 -6.63
C LEU A 5 -4.86 -5.38 -5.51
N TYR A 6 -4.48 -4.11 -5.44
CA TYR A 6 -5.02 -3.13 -4.53
C TYR A 6 -5.43 -1.86 -5.29
N ARG A 7 -6.50 -1.23 -4.81
CA ARG A 7 -6.94 0.10 -5.25
C ARG A 7 -6.66 1.13 -4.17
N HIS A 8 -5.98 2.20 -4.54
CA HIS A 8 -5.69 3.30 -3.61
C HIS A 8 -6.89 4.27 -3.53
N PHE A 9 -7.07 4.92 -2.37
CA PHE A 9 -8.21 5.83 -2.13
C PHE A 9 -8.27 7.03 -3.10
N LYS A 10 -7.12 7.50 -3.60
CA LYS A 10 -7.05 8.56 -4.65
C LYS A 10 -7.27 8.01 -6.06
N GLY A 11 -7.60 6.74 -6.20
CA GLY A 11 -7.56 6.02 -7.47
C GLY A 11 -6.18 5.43 -7.78
N GLY A 12 -6.12 4.69 -8.89
CA GLY A 12 -4.95 3.91 -9.29
C GLY A 12 -4.99 2.49 -8.73
N GLU A 13 -4.35 1.58 -9.46
CA GLU A 13 -4.26 0.15 -9.16
C GLU A 13 -2.80 -0.25 -8.99
N TYR A 14 -2.55 -1.08 -8.00
CA TYR A 14 -1.22 -1.43 -7.55
C TYR A 14 -1.15 -2.92 -7.27
N LEU A 15 -0.08 -3.56 -7.73
CA LEU A 15 0.23 -4.95 -7.42
C LEU A 15 1.13 -4.99 -6.17
N VAL A 16 0.58 -5.40 -5.04
CA VAL A 16 1.36 -5.65 -3.81
C VAL A 16 2.11 -6.96 -3.96
N LEU A 17 3.43 -6.90 -3.78
CA LEU A 17 4.33 -8.02 -4.01
C LEU A 17 4.69 -8.72 -2.70
N PHE A 18 5.16 -7.96 -1.72
CA PHE A 18 5.62 -8.49 -0.43
C PHE A 18 5.70 -7.40 0.64
N GLU A 19 5.55 -7.82 1.90
CA GLU A 19 6.02 -7.06 3.05
C GLU A 19 7.53 -7.24 3.18
N ALA A 20 8.25 -6.18 3.53
CA ALA A 20 9.69 -6.19 3.75
C ALA A 20 10.04 -5.44 5.05
N LYS A 21 11.27 -5.60 5.49
CA LYS A 21 11.81 -4.91 6.68
C LYS A 21 12.81 -3.84 6.25
N GLU A 22 12.67 -2.62 6.77
CA GLU A 22 13.66 -1.57 6.54
C GLU A 22 14.98 -1.90 7.25
N ALA A 23 16.11 -1.82 6.52
CA ALA A 23 17.40 -2.34 6.99
C ALA A 23 18.41 -1.24 7.39
N THR A 24 18.23 -0.01 6.91
CA THR A 24 19.37 0.92 6.79
C THR A 24 19.57 1.82 8.01
N ASN A 25 18.51 2.15 8.75
CA ASN A 25 18.54 3.19 9.80
C ASN A 25 18.05 2.73 11.19
N GLY A 26 18.01 1.42 11.44
CA GLY A 26 17.57 0.88 12.73
C GLY A 26 16.10 1.16 13.07
N ARG A 27 15.30 1.66 12.11
CA ARG A 27 13.84 1.70 12.23
C ARG A 27 13.33 0.27 12.11
N ASP A 28 12.81 -0.27 13.20
CA ASP A 28 12.16 -1.58 13.22
C ASP A 28 10.75 -1.46 12.62
N GLU A 29 10.68 -1.00 11.37
CA GLU A 29 9.44 -0.73 10.65
C GLU A 29 9.30 -1.72 9.49
N SER A 30 8.13 -2.36 9.40
CA SER A 30 7.70 -3.07 8.20
C SER A 30 7.34 -2.06 7.12
N VAL A 31 7.70 -2.38 5.88
CA VAL A 31 7.35 -1.64 4.66
C VAL A 31 6.64 -2.56 3.67
N VAL A 32 5.91 -1.97 2.72
CA VAL A 32 5.16 -2.71 1.70
C VAL A 32 5.75 -2.44 0.33
N ALA A 33 6.28 -3.44 -0.36
CA ALA A 33 6.68 -3.29 -1.75
C ALA A 33 5.48 -3.51 -2.68
N TYR A 34 5.12 -2.51 -3.47
CA TYR A 34 4.10 -2.64 -4.51
C TYR A 34 4.50 -1.95 -5.80
N ALA A 35 4.04 -2.49 -6.92
CA ALA A 35 4.20 -1.89 -8.25
C ALA A 35 2.93 -1.13 -8.64
N SER A 36 3.08 0.10 -9.10
CA SER A 36 2.01 0.89 -9.70
C SER A 36 1.75 0.41 -11.12
N LEU A 37 0.49 0.10 -11.43
CA LEU A 37 0.10 -0.34 -12.77
C LEU A 37 -0.01 0.83 -13.77
N THR A 38 0.00 2.07 -13.28
CA THR A 38 -0.10 3.28 -14.12
C THR A 38 1.27 3.73 -14.64
N ASP A 39 2.30 3.72 -13.79
CA ASP A 39 3.64 4.26 -14.13
C ASP A 39 4.76 3.20 -14.08
N GLY A 40 4.44 1.96 -13.73
CA GLY A 40 5.38 0.83 -13.70
C GLY A 40 6.44 0.91 -12.59
N LYS A 41 6.32 1.87 -11.66
CA LYS A 41 7.30 2.05 -10.58
C LYS A 41 6.96 1.22 -9.37
N VAL A 42 8.00 0.83 -8.63
CA VAL A 42 7.87 0.18 -7.32
C VAL A 42 8.04 1.22 -6.22
N TYR A 43 7.16 1.14 -5.22
CA TYR A 43 7.15 2.00 -4.06
C TYR A 43 7.18 1.16 -2.78
N THR A 44 7.69 1.75 -1.70
CA THR A 44 7.89 1.07 -0.41
C THR A 44 7.47 1.94 0.78
N PRO A 45 6.17 2.26 0.96
CA PRO A 45 5.75 2.98 2.16
C PRO A 45 5.82 2.09 3.41
N VAL A 46 5.79 2.74 4.56
CA VAL A 46 5.65 2.08 5.85
C VAL A 46 4.30 1.34 5.92
N LEU A 47 4.30 0.12 6.47
CA LEU A 47 3.12 -0.74 6.58
C LEU A 47 1.95 -0.04 7.26
N LYS A 48 2.23 0.72 8.33
CA LYS A 48 1.22 1.48 9.07
C LYS A 48 0.51 2.52 8.20
N GLU A 49 1.23 3.18 7.30
CA GLU A 49 0.65 4.16 6.37
C GLU A 49 -0.17 3.47 5.28
N PHE A 50 0.30 2.30 4.83
CA PHE A 50 -0.40 1.48 3.84
C PHE A 50 -1.76 0.98 4.37
N GLU A 51 -1.81 0.50 5.62
CA GLU A 51 -3.02 -0.04 6.26
C GLU A 51 -3.91 1.03 6.90
N GLU A 52 -3.47 2.29 6.93
CA GLU A 52 -4.20 3.40 7.53
C GLU A 52 -5.62 3.51 6.96
N LYS A 53 -6.62 3.69 7.83
CA LYS A 53 -7.97 4.01 7.38
C LYS A 53 -8.07 5.49 7.02
N VAL A 54 -8.68 5.77 5.88
CA VAL A 54 -8.91 7.13 5.38
C VAL A 54 -10.35 7.26 4.91
N ALA A 55 -10.88 8.48 4.92
CA ALA A 55 -12.15 8.77 4.25
C ALA A 55 -11.97 8.67 2.73
N TRP A 56 -12.71 7.76 2.10
CA TRP A 56 -12.73 7.62 0.64
C TRP A 56 -13.55 8.74 -0.01
N PRO A 57 -13.49 8.92 -1.34
CA PRO A 57 -14.25 9.96 -2.04
C PRO A 57 -15.78 9.91 -1.83
N ASP A 58 -16.32 8.76 -1.43
CA ASP A 58 -17.72 8.58 -1.06
C ASP A 58 -18.01 8.84 0.43
N GLY A 59 -17.02 9.32 1.19
CA GLY A 59 -17.11 9.63 2.60
C GLY A 59 -16.98 8.42 3.54
N VAL A 60 -16.87 7.21 3.02
CA VAL A 60 -16.78 5.99 3.84
C VAL A 60 -15.33 5.73 4.24
N GLU A 61 -15.09 5.47 5.53
CA GLU A 61 -13.77 5.08 6.00
C GLU A 61 -13.42 3.64 5.59
N ARG A 62 -12.31 3.48 4.87
CA ARG A 62 -11.74 2.18 4.49
C ARG A 62 -10.22 2.27 4.51
N PRO A 63 -9.49 1.13 4.45
CA PRO A 63 -8.04 1.16 4.28
C PRO A 63 -7.63 2.04 3.09
N ARG A 64 -6.50 2.75 3.22
CA ARG A 64 -5.90 3.59 2.18
C ARG A 64 -5.69 2.83 0.88
N PHE A 65 -5.34 1.55 0.99
CA PHE A 65 -5.28 0.58 -0.09
C PHE A 65 -6.27 -0.55 0.16
N LEU A 66 -7.26 -0.69 -0.72
CA LEU A 66 -8.28 -1.72 -0.65
C LEU A 66 -7.92 -2.90 -1.55
N TYR A 67 -7.87 -4.11 -1.00
CA TYR A 67 -7.64 -5.32 -1.77
C TYR A 67 -8.79 -5.59 -2.74
N ILE A 68 -8.46 -5.94 -4.00
CA ILE A 68 -9.44 -6.19 -5.08
C ILE A 68 -9.19 -7.50 -5.85
N GLY A 69 -8.14 -8.27 -5.54
CA GLY A 69 -7.88 -9.58 -6.17
C GLY A 69 -6.40 -9.90 -6.35
#